data_AF-A0A3B8L7Z1-F1
#
_entry.id   AF-A0A3B8L7Z1-F1
#
_cell.length_a   1.000
_cell.length_b   1.000
_cell.length_c   1.000
_cell.angle_alpha   90.00
_cell.angle_beta   90.00
_cell.angle_gamma   90.00
#
_symmetry.space_group_name_H-M   'P 1'
#
loop_
_entity.id
_entity.type
_entity.pdbx_description
1 polymer ?
#
loop_
_entity_poly.entity_id
_entity_poly.type
_entity_poly.pdbx_seq_one_letter_code
_entity_poly.pdbx_strand_id
1 'polypeptide(L)'
;MERSRDTSPLYDEFHANNEQYLQEALDAVKNKDFYKLAEISESNCQAMHAVMQASQPPVNYFKTGTKQAIEHVQKMRQEGIPCFFTIDAGPNVKIFCTPEAKDEVHERCKSLSDVKHLLLDQVSDDSPAS
;
A
#
# COMPACT_ATOMS: atom_id res chain seq x y z
N MET A 1 -10.60 14.15 -3.33
CA MET A 1 -11.56 13.19 -2.77
C MET A 1 -13.01 13.65 -2.88
N GLU A 2 -13.32 14.95 -2.96
CA GLU A 2 -14.69 15.48 -3.12
C GLU A 2 -15.55 14.72 -4.15
N ARG A 3 -15.07 14.57 -5.39
CA ARG A 3 -15.81 13.80 -6.42
C ARG A 3 -16.16 12.39 -5.95
N SER A 4 -15.23 11.69 -5.33
CA SER A 4 -15.48 10.32 -4.86
C SER A 4 -16.48 10.29 -3.71
N ARG A 5 -16.41 11.26 -2.80
CA ARG A 5 -17.43 11.45 -1.77
C ARG A 5 -18.81 11.67 -2.36
N ASP A 6 -18.90 12.53 -3.36
CA ASP A 6 -20.20 12.98 -3.86
C ASP A 6 -20.82 12.01 -4.87
N THR A 7 -20.03 11.08 -5.45
CA THR A 7 -20.48 10.29 -6.62
C THR A 7 -20.15 8.80 -6.58
N SER A 8 -19.29 8.33 -5.68
CA SER A 8 -18.97 6.90 -5.59
C SER A 8 -19.98 6.18 -4.71
N PRO A 9 -20.61 5.09 -5.19
CA PRO A 9 -21.53 4.30 -4.36
C PRO A 9 -20.81 3.54 -3.23
N LEU A 10 -19.48 3.48 -3.26
CA LEU A 10 -18.67 2.78 -2.26
C LEU A 10 -18.14 3.70 -1.16
N TYR A 11 -18.35 5.02 -1.28
CA TYR A 11 -17.69 5.98 -0.38
C TYR A 11 -18.13 5.82 1.07
N ASP A 12 -19.44 5.70 1.32
CA ASP A 12 -19.98 5.68 2.68
C ASP A 12 -19.48 4.45 3.46
N GLU A 13 -19.45 3.27 2.82
CA GLU A 13 -18.91 2.06 3.42
C GLU A 13 -17.41 2.17 3.70
N PHE A 14 -16.62 2.66 2.74
CA PHE A 14 -15.20 2.92 2.94
C PHE A 14 -14.96 3.91 4.09
N HIS A 15 -15.74 4.99 4.14
CA HIS A 15 -15.64 6.00 5.19
C HIS A 15 -15.95 5.42 6.56
N ALA A 16 -17.01 4.62 6.68
CA ALA A 16 -17.39 3.95 7.93
C ALA A 16 -16.31 2.98 8.44
N ASN A 17 -15.60 2.31 7.53
CA ASN A 17 -14.55 1.35 7.89
C ASN A 17 -13.20 2.01 8.28
N ASN A 18 -13.00 3.30 8.00
CA ASN A 18 -11.70 3.96 8.24
C ASN A 18 -11.30 3.99 9.71
N GLU A 19 -12.25 4.15 10.64
CA GLU A 19 -11.94 4.13 12.08
C GLU A 19 -11.44 2.75 12.51
N GLN A 20 -12.05 1.67 12.00
CA GLN A 20 -11.61 0.31 12.23
C GLN A 20 -10.22 0.06 11.63
N TYR A 21 -9.98 0.45 10.37
CA TYR A 21 -8.65 0.33 9.75
C TYR A 21 -7.57 1.03 10.56
N LEU A 22 -7.86 2.24 11.06
CA LEU A 22 -6.93 2.98 11.91
C LEU A 22 -6.64 2.24 13.21
N GLN A 23 -7.68 1.79 13.92
CA GLN A 23 -7.52 1.09 15.19
C GLN A 23 -6.73 -0.21 15.02
N GLU A 24 -7.07 -1.02 14.03
CA GLU A 24 -6.36 -2.27 13.76
C GLU A 24 -4.89 -2.02 13.38
N ALA A 25 -4.61 -0.98 12.58
CA ALA A 25 -3.23 -0.63 12.20
C ALA A 25 -2.42 -0.16 13.41
N LEU A 26 -3.01 0.66 14.29
CA LEU A 26 -2.37 1.11 15.52
C LEU A 26 -2.06 -0.07 16.45
N ASP A 27 -2.98 -1.02 16.59
CA ASP A 27 -2.77 -2.22 17.38
C ASP A 27 -1.69 -3.12 16.78
N ALA A 28 -1.65 -3.27 15.45
CA ALA A 28 -0.59 -4.02 14.76
C ALA A 28 0.78 -3.38 15.00
N VAL A 29 0.90 -2.05 14.88
CA VAL A 29 2.13 -1.31 15.18
C VAL A 29 2.55 -1.50 16.64
N LYS A 30 1.62 -1.33 17.58
CA LYS A 30 1.87 -1.48 19.02
C LYS A 30 2.40 -2.88 19.36
N ASN A 31 1.84 -3.91 18.72
CA ASN A 31 2.23 -5.30 18.93
C ASN A 31 3.39 -5.76 18.05
N LYS A 32 3.96 -4.87 17.21
CA LYS A 32 4.99 -5.18 16.22
C LYS A 32 4.58 -6.31 15.27
N ASP A 33 3.30 -6.40 14.95
CA ASP A 33 2.73 -7.39 14.05
C ASP A 33 2.78 -6.87 12.60
N PHE A 34 3.91 -7.14 11.93
CA PHE A 34 4.13 -6.71 10.56
C PHE A 34 3.09 -7.30 9.58
N TYR A 35 2.68 -8.56 9.77
CA TYR A 35 1.78 -9.24 8.84
C TYR A 35 0.35 -8.70 8.96
N LYS A 36 -0.11 -8.43 10.18
CA LYS A 36 -1.40 -7.78 10.39
C LYS A 36 -1.39 -6.35 9.82
N LEU A 37 -0.33 -5.59 10.05
CA LEU A 37 -0.18 -4.25 9.46
C LEU A 37 -0.19 -4.29 7.92
N ALA A 38 0.50 -5.27 7.32
CA ALA A 38 0.52 -5.49 5.87
C ALA A 38 -0.88 -5.75 5.30
N GLU A 39 -1.64 -6.65 5.91
CA GLU A 39 -3.00 -7.00 5.49
C GLU A 39 -3.94 -5.78 5.52
N ILE A 40 -3.94 -5.04 6.63
CA ILE A 40 -4.78 -3.86 6.82
C ILE A 40 -4.41 -2.76 5.84
N SER A 41 -3.11 -2.50 5.67
CA SER A 41 -2.61 -1.44 4.79
C SER A 41 -3.00 -1.67 3.34
N GLU A 42 -2.83 -2.91 2.84
CA GLU A 42 -3.22 -3.24 1.47
C GLU A 42 -4.74 -3.23 1.27
N SER A 43 -5.49 -3.73 2.24
CA SER A 43 -6.96 -3.72 2.19
C SER A 43 -7.50 -2.29 2.12
N ASN A 44 -7.00 -1.40 2.99
CA ASN A 44 -7.36 0.01 2.97
C ASN A 44 -6.94 0.71 1.67
N CYS A 45 -5.72 0.45 1.19
CA CYS A 45 -5.23 0.97 -0.10
C CYS A 45 -6.17 0.55 -1.24
N GLN A 46 -6.50 -0.74 -1.35
CA GLN A 46 -7.38 -1.25 -2.39
C GLN A 46 -8.80 -0.67 -2.28
N ALA A 47 -9.35 -0.57 -1.07
CA ALA A 47 -10.67 0.03 -0.83
C ALA A 47 -10.72 1.49 -1.28
N MET A 48 -9.70 2.29 -0.95
CA MET A 48 -9.59 3.67 -1.42
C MET A 48 -9.58 3.77 -2.95
N HIS A 49 -8.78 2.94 -3.63
CA HIS A 49 -8.74 2.93 -5.10
C HIS A 49 -10.03 2.40 -5.73
N ALA A 50 -10.73 1.47 -5.09
CA ALA A 50 -12.04 1.00 -5.53
C ALA A 50 -13.10 2.11 -5.47
N VAL A 51 -13.13 2.90 -4.38
CA VAL A 51 -13.99 4.08 -4.25
C VAL A 51 -13.71 5.09 -5.38
N MET A 52 -12.44 5.34 -5.68
CA MET A 52 -12.02 6.22 -6.76
C MET A 52 -12.48 5.72 -8.14
N GLN A 53 -12.33 4.42 -8.41
CA GLN A 53 -12.72 3.80 -9.67
C GLN A 53 -14.25 3.73 -9.86
N ALA A 54 -15.01 3.62 -8.77
CA ALA A 54 -16.48 3.61 -8.79
C ALA A 54 -17.10 5.03 -8.79
N SER A 55 -16.29 6.09 -8.72
CA SER A 55 -16.77 7.49 -8.81
C SER A 55 -17.32 7.83 -10.19
N GLN A 56 -18.11 8.90 -10.31
CA GLN A 56 -18.64 9.40 -11.58
C GLN A 56 -18.23 10.85 -11.86
N PRO A 57 -17.41 11.14 -12.89
CA PRO A 57 -16.68 10.19 -13.73
C PRO A 57 -15.57 9.45 -12.95
N PRO A 58 -15.16 8.25 -13.40
CA PRO A 58 -14.22 7.40 -12.67
C PRO A 58 -12.82 8.01 -12.58
N VAL A 59 -12.15 7.71 -11.47
CA VAL A 59 -10.75 8.09 -11.23
C VAL A 59 -9.92 6.83 -11.21
N ASN A 60 -8.94 6.73 -12.11
CA ASN A 60 -8.03 5.59 -12.16
C ASN A 60 -6.57 6.05 -12.21
N TYR A 61 -5.86 5.83 -11.11
CA TYR A 61 -4.44 6.11 -11.00
C TYR A 61 -3.57 4.94 -11.48
N PHE A 62 -4.11 3.72 -11.55
CA PHE A 62 -3.34 2.54 -11.89
C PHE A 62 -2.94 2.55 -13.36
N LYS A 63 -1.65 2.37 -13.61
CA LYS A 63 -1.07 2.11 -14.93
C LYS A 63 -0.55 0.67 -14.99
N THR A 64 -0.06 0.24 -16.15
CA THR A 64 0.52 -1.11 -16.34
C THR A 64 1.59 -1.41 -15.30
N GLY A 65 2.55 -0.50 -15.11
CA GLY A 65 3.60 -0.64 -14.09
C GLY A 65 3.08 -0.70 -12.66
N THR A 66 1.98 0.00 -12.35
CA THR A 66 1.32 -0.08 -11.03
C THR A 66 0.79 -1.49 -10.77
N LYS A 67 0.10 -2.08 -11.75
CA LYS A 67 -0.46 -3.44 -11.63
C LYS A 67 0.63 -4.50 -11.54
N GLN A 68 1.68 -4.40 -12.37
CA GLN A 68 2.83 -5.30 -12.29
C GLN A 68 3.52 -5.25 -10.94
N ALA A 69 3.73 -4.05 -10.37
CA ALA A 69 4.32 -3.91 -9.05
C ALA A 69 3.44 -4.53 -7.95
N ILE A 70 2.11 -4.34 -7.99
CA ILE A 70 1.17 -5.00 -7.07
C ILE A 70 1.29 -6.52 -7.16
N GLU A 71 1.19 -7.09 -8.36
CA GLU A 71 1.30 -8.53 -8.59
C GLU A 71 2.64 -9.08 -8.09
N HIS A 72 3.72 -8.32 -8.26
CA HIS A 72 5.05 -8.69 -7.82
C HIS A 72 5.16 -8.73 -6.28
N VAL A 73 4.62 -7.72 -5.59
CA VAL A 73 4.57 -7.70 -4.11
C VAL A 73 3.73 -8.84 -3.57
N GLN A 74 2.58 -9.11 -4.18
CA GLN A 74 1.72 -10.24 -3.80
C GLN A 74 2.44 -11.58 -3.97
N LYS A 75 3.17 -11.77 -5.07
CA LYS A 75 3.97 -12.97 -5.30
C LYS A 75 5.09 -13.11 -4.27
N MET A 76 5.85 -12.04 -4.01
CA MET A 76 6.90 -12.04 -2.98
C MET A 76 6.33 -12.43 -1.61
N ARG A 77 5.17 -11.90 -1.23
CA ARG A 77 4.50 -12.26 0.03
C ARG A 77 4.07 -13.74 0.07
N GLN A 78 3.55 -14.28 -1.03
CA GLN A 78 3.21 -15.71 -1.12
C GLN A 78 4.43 -16.63 -0.99
N GLU A 79 5.62 -16.15 -1.38
CA GLU A 79 6.90 -16.83 -1.21
C GLU A 79 7.50 -16.66 0.20
N GLY A 80 6.82 -15.95 1.10
CA GLY A 80 7.25 -15.75 2.49
C GLY A 80 8.12 -14.52 2.71
N ILE A 81 8.31 -13.66 1.71
CA ILE A 81 9.04 -12.40 1.86
C ILE A 81 8.13 -11.39 2.57
N PRO A 82 8.54 -10.84 3.73
CA PRO A 82 7.70 -9.93 4.49
C PRO A 82 7.68 -8.54 3.84
N CYS A 83 6.77 -8.36 2.89
CA CYS A 83 6.53 -7.09 2.22
C CYS A 83 5.04 -6.83 1.93
N PHE A 84 4.70 -5.54 1.84
CA PHE A 84 3.38 -5.07 1.44
C PHE A 84 3.46 -3.74 0.70
N PHE A 85 2.35 -3.30 0.10
CA PHE A 85 2.32 -2.05 -0.64
C PHE A 85 1.26 -1.05 -0.19
N THR A 86 1.47 0.21 -0.54
CA THR A 86 0.40 1.23 -0.60
C THR A 86 0.57 2.12 -1.83
N ILE A 87 -0.50 2.80 -2.22
CA ILE A 87 -0.57 3.65 -3.40
C ILE A 87 -1.43 4.88 -3.07
N ASP A 88 -0.87 6.07 -3.22
CA ASP A 88 -1.59 7.33 -3.00
C ASP A 88 -2.36 7.78 -4.28
N ALA A 89 -2.59 9.07 -4.43
CA ALA A 89 -3.17 9.68 -5.62
C ALA A 89 -2.16 9.75 -6.80
N GLY A 90 -1.75 8.59 -7.32
CA GLY A 90 -0.84 8.49 -8.45
C GLY A 90 -0.44 7.04 -8.77
N PRO A 91 0.34 6.81 -9.84
CA PRO A 91 0.72 5.45 -10.24
C PRO A 91 1.85 4.84 -9.41
N ASN A 92 2.45 5.61 -8.49
CA ASN A 92 3.63 5.20 -7.72
C ASN A 92 3.24 4.24 -6.60
N VAL A 93 3.83 3.04 -6.63
CA VAL A 93 3.71 2.02 -5.59
C VAL A 93 4.83 2.21 -4.58
N LYS A 94 4.48 2.26 -3.30
CA LYS A 94 5.44 2.23 -2.19
C LYS A 94 5.39 0.84 -1.59
N ILE A 95 6.56 0.23 -1.45
CA ILE A 95 6.71 -1.13 -0.94
C ILE A 95 7.41 -1.03 0.41
N PHE A 96 6.75 -1.56 1.44
CA PHE A 96 7.30 -1.68 2.78
C PHE A 96 7.76 -3.12 2.98
N CYS A 97 8.89 -3.29 3.66
CA CYS A 97 9.44 -4.60 3.99
C CYS A 97 10.18 -4.52 5.32
N THR A 98 10.44 -5.68 5.94
CA THR A 98 11.31 -5.71 7.11
C THR A 98 12.77 -5.42 6.70
N PRO A 99 13.62 -4.95 7.62
CA PRO A 99 15.02 -4.65 7.31
C PRO A 99 15.77 -5.82 6.67
N GLU A 100 15.48 -7.05 7.09
CA GLU A 100 16.12 -8.28 6.61
C GLU A 100 15.72 -8.61 5.17
N ALA A 101 14.50 -8.23 4.75
CA ALA A 101 13.97 -8.49 3.41
C ALA A 101 14.35 -7.41 2.39
N LYS A 102 14.92 -6.28 2.84
CA LYS A 102 15.20 -5.08 2.02
C LYS A 102 15.95 -5.41 0.73
N ASP A 103 17.06 -6.14 0.82
CA ASP A 103 17.93 -6.40 -0.32
C ASP A 103 17.24 -7.33 -1.34
N GLU A 104 16.52 -8.35 -0.85
CA GLU A 104 15.78 -9.27 -1.72
C GLU A 104 14.61 -8.56 -2.43
N VAL A 105 13.83 -7.76 -1.71
CA VAL A 105 12.72 -6.96 -2.27
C VAL A 105 13.24 -5.99 -3.33
N HIS A 106 14.33 -5.28 -3.03
CA HIS A 106 14.93 -4.33 -3.95
C HIS A 106 15.43 -5.02 -5.22
N GLU A 107 16.11 -6.16 -5.12
CA GLU A 107 16.55 -6.91 -6.31
C GLU A 107 15.37 -7.38 -7.16
N ARG A 108 14.36 -7.99 -6.53
CA ARG A 108 13.18 -8.48 -7.25
C ARG A 108 12.46 -7.36 -8.00
N CYS A 109 12.38 -6.17 -7.41
CA CYS A 109 11.78 -5.00 -8.05
C CYS A 109 12.56 -4.47 -9.28
N LYS A 110 13.85 -4.77 -9.44
CA LYS A 110 14.61 -4.38 -10.65
C LYS A 110 14.12 -5.10 -11.91
N SER A 111 13.42 -6.22 -11.76
CA SER A 111 12.83 -6.97 -12.88
C SER A 111 11.58 -6.32 -13.48
N LEU A 112 11.04 -5.26 -12.86
CA LEU A 112 9.82 -4.59 -13.29
C LEU A 112 10.09 -3.67 -14.51
N SER A 113 9.80 -4.16 -15.71
CA SER A 113 10.09 -3.45 -16.97
C SER A 113 9.29 -2.16 -17.19
N ASP A 114 8.07 -2.06 -16.65
CA ASP A 114 7.22 -0.86 -16.78
C ASP A 114 7.44 0.17 -15.65
N VAL A 115 8.43 -0.05 -14.77
CA VAL A 115 8.82 0.88 -13.71
C VAL A 115 10.01 1.71 -14.18
N LYS A 116 9.85 3.05 -14.19
CA LYS A 116 10.88 3.98 -14.66
C LYS A 116 11.99 4.24 -13.64
N HIS A 117 11.61 4.28 -12.36
CA HIS A 117 12.51 4.64 -11.27
C HIS A 117 12.22 3.73 -10.07
N LEU A 118 13.27 3.19 -9.49
CA LEU A 118 13.25 2.48 -8.21
C LEU A 118 14.04 3.33 -7.22
N LEU A 119 13.37 3.74 -6.14
CA LEU A 119 13.97 4.53 -5.06
C LEU A 119 13.95 3.67 -3.80
N LEU A 120 15.07 3.66 -3.07
CA LEU A 120 15.21 2.95 -1.81
C LEU A 120 15.35 3.98 -0.68
N ASP A 121 14.61 3.78 0.40
CA ASP A 121 14.64 4.62 1.59
C ASP A 121 14.50 3.76 2.85
N GLN A 122 14.88 4.30 4.01
CA GLN A 122 14.79 3.64 5.30
C GLN A 122 14.23 4.60 6.35
N VAL A 123 13.27 4.13 7.15
CA VAL A 123 12.76 4.89 8.29
C VAL A 123 13.88 5.02 9.34
N SER A 124 14.26 6.25 9.66
CA SER A 124 15.23 6.55 10.72
C SER A 124 14.60 6.35 12.09
N ASP A 125 15.41 5.88 13.06
CA ASP A 125 15.02 5.93 14.47
C ASP A 125 15.07 7.38 14.96
N ASP A 126 13.90 8.00 15.19
CA ASP A 126 13.77 9.23 15.99
C ASP A 126 13.90 8.92 17.50
N SER A 127 14.84 8.04 17.88
CA SER A 127 15.19 7.91 19.29
C SER A 127 15.79 9.25 19.74
N PRO A 128 15.21 9.94 20.74
CA PRO A 128 15.88 11.11 21.30
C PRO A 128 17.27 10.65 21.75
N ALA A 129 18.30 11.35 21.29
CA ALA A 129 19.68 11.07 21.68
C ALA A 129 19.72 10.95 23.22
N SER A 130 20.14 9.78 23.69
CA SER A 130 20.30 9.46 25.12
C SER A 130 21.23 10.44 25.82
#